data_AF-A0A1X0QG29-F1
#
_entry.id   AF-A0A1X0QG29-F1
#
_cell.length_a   1.000
_cell.length_b   1.000
_cell.length_c   1.000
_cell.angle_alpha   90.00
_cell.angle_beta   90.00
_cell.angle_gamma   90.00
#
_symmetry.space_group_name_H-M   'P 1'
#
loop_
_entity.id
_entity.type
_entity.pdbx_description
1 polymer ?
#
loop_
_entity_poly.entity_id
_entity_poly.type
_entity_poly.pdbx_seq_one_letter_code
_entity_poly.pdbx_strand_id
1 'polypeptide(L)'
;MRKKRDGKIKKFESEKLKIYENLNNNLKIVSQRFQGFSRMFGFDGLLELNFGQEDEDKNDNDENDFNSGKFLMNIFVKFRANDALRKLSASRQSGGEKSLTTVLFLLALHDNNTPFKLVDEINQGMDSNNEKRVFEVLKTMSETSQFFIITPKLLHDFSYPENCLVTILYGGENMKVLEKYVSSK
;
A
#
# COMPACT_ATOMS: atom_id res chain seq x y z
N MET A 1 -33.54 -8.37 35.72
CA MET A 1 -32.35 -8.83 34.96
C MET A 1 -32.34 -8.39 33.48
N ARG A 2 -33.46 -8.44 32.73
CA ARG A 2 -33.53 -8.02 31.29
C ARG A 2 -33.08 -6.57 31.01
N LYS A 3 -33.61 -5.56 31.72
CA LYS A 3 -33.23 -4.12 31.52
C LYS A 3 -31.73 -3.82 31.64
N LYS A 4 -30.98 -4.53 32.51
CA LYS A 4 -29.51 -4.37 32.65
C LYS A 4 -28.75 -4.97 31.46
N ARG A 5 -29.30 -5.99 30.79
CA ARG A 5 -28.71 -6.63 29.60
C ARG A 5 -28.92 -5.76 28.38
N ASP A 6 -30.10 -5.19 28.20
CA ASP A 6 -30.43 -4.30 27.07
C ASP A 6 -29.60 -3.00 27.11
N GLY A 7 -29.33 -2.46 28.30
CA GLY A 7 -28.45 -1.30 28.46
C GLY A 7 -26.99 -1.59 28.10
N LYS A 8 -26.48 -2.80 28.37
CA LYS A 8 -25.12 -3.21 27.97
C LYS A 8 -25.02 -3.41 26.45
N ILE A 9 -26.04 -3.98 25.82
CA ILE A 9 -26.08 -4.19 24.36
C ILE A 9 -26.06 -2.85 23.63
N LYS A 10 -26.93 -1.90 24.02
CA LYS A 10 -26.95 -0.56 23.42
C LYS A 10 -25.61 0.17 23.55
N LYS A 11 -24.96 0.06 24.72
CA LYS A 11 -23.63 0.64 24.92
C LYS A 11 -22.61 0.05 23.95
N PHE A 12 -22.57 -1.28 23.83
CA PHE A 12 -21.65 -1.98 22.94
C PHE A 12 -21.88 -1.62 21.46
N GLU A 13 -23.13 -1.54 21.01
CA GLU A 13 -23.48 -1.10 19.65
C GLU A 13 -23.00 0.33 19.36
N SER A 14 -23.15 1.24 20.33
CA SER A 14 -22.69 2.62 20.19
C SER A 14 -21.17 2.75 20.11
N GLU A 15 -20.41 1.92 20.85
CA GLU A 15 -18.95 1.90 20.79
C GLU A 15 -18.47 1.32 19.46
N LYS A 16 -19.13 0.26 18.96
CA LYS A 16 -18.84 -0.33 17.66
C LYS A 16 -19.06 0.66 16.51
N LEU A 17 -20.14 1.45 16.56
CA LEU A 17 -20.41 2.48 15.55
C LEU A 17 -19.31 3.55 15.54
N LYS A 18 -18.90 4.03 16.72
CA LYS A 18 -17.79 5.00 16.83
C LYS A 18 -16.48 4.48 16.24
N ILE A 19 -16.16 3.21 16.50
CA ILE A 19 -14.96 2.57 15.93
C ILE A 19 -15.07 2.52 14.40
N TYR A 20 -16.22 2.10 13.86
CA TYR A 20 -16.44 2.04 12.42
C TYR A 20 -16.32 3.41 11.76
N GLU A 21 -16.92 4.44 12.34
CA GLU A 21 -16.83 5.82 11.83
C GLU A 21 -15.38 6.33 11.84
N ASN A 22 -14.65 6.09 12.94
CA ASN A 22 -13.25 6.47 13.05
C ASN A 22 -12.38 5.77 12.01
N LEU A 23 -12.55 4.45 11.84
CA LEU A 23 -11.82 3.68 10.83
C LEU A 23 -12.14 4.18 9.42
N ASN A 24 -13.42 4.43 9.11
CA ASN A 24 -13.83 4.91 7.79
C ASN A 24 -13.28 6.32 7.50
N ASN A 25 -13.25 7.20 8.50
CA ASN A 25 -12.66 8.54 8.36
C ASN A 25 -11.15 8.48 8.08
N ASN A 26 -10.42 7.62 8.81
CA ASN A 26 -8.99 7.43 8.56
C ASN A 26 -8.74 6.77 7.20
N LEU A 27 -9.56 5.77 6.82
CA LEU A 27 -9.44 5.12 5.52
C LEU A 27 -9.68 6.10 4.38
N LYS A 28 -10.62 7.05 4.50
CA LYS A 28 -10.83 8.07 3.46
C LYS A 28 -9.55 8.84 3.15
N ILE A 29 -8.77 9.21 4.17
CA ILE A 29 -7.49 9.92 3.99
C ILE A 29 -6.48 9.04 3.25
N VAL A 30 -6.38 7.76 3.62
CA VAL A 30 -5.52 6.79 2.93
C VAL A 30 -6.00 6.55 1.50
N SER A 31 -7.31 6.42 1.29
CA SER A 31 -7.91 6.17 -0.03
C SER A 31 -7.71 7.35 -0.98
N GLN A 32 -7.75 8.59 -0.48
CA GLN A 32 -7.45 9.78 -1.28
C GLN A 32 -5.99 9.81 -1.73
N ARG A 33 -5.05 9.47 -0.83
CA ARG A 33 -3.62 9.34 -1.19
C ARG A 33 -3.40 8.22 -2.20
N PHE A 34 -4.02 7.06 -1.97
CA PHE A 34 -3.98 5.92 -2.89
C PHE A 34 -4.51 6.28 -4.27
N GLN A 35 -5.66 6.97 -4.36
CA GLN A 35 -6.21 7.49 -5.61
C GLN A 35 -5.26 8.43 -6.34
N GLY A 36 -4.62 9.36 -5.61
CA GLY A 36 -3.63 10.27 -6.15
C GLY A 36 -2.47 9.50 -6.79
N PHE A 37 -1.91 8.53 -6.07
CA PHE A 37 -0.85 7.67 -6.59
C PHE A 37 -1.34 6.85 -7.79
N SER A 38 -2.47 6.15 -7.72
CA SER A 38 -2.97 5.35 -8.85
C SER A 38 -3.07 6.17 -10.15
N ARG A 39 -3.59 7.40 -10.06
CA ARG A 39 -3.73 8.28 -11.22
C ARG A 39 -2.40 8.68 -11.84
N MET A 40 -1.35 8.86 -11.03
CA MET A 40 0.00 9.11 -11.56
C MET A 40 0.52 7.95 -12.42
N PHE A 41 0.02 6.73 -12.19
CA PHE A 41 0.37 5.54 -12.97
C PHE A 41 -0.63 5.24 -14.09
N GLY A 42 -1.65 6.09 -14.27
CA GLY A 42 -2.63 5.97 -15.35
C GLY A 42 -3.80 5.02 -15.05
N PHE A 43 -4.06 4.73 -13.79
CA PHE A 43 -5.19 3.89 -13.38
C PHE A 43 -5.96 4.49 -12.20
N ASP A 44 -7.17 3.99 -11.94
CA ASP A 44 -7.95 4.39 -10.76
C ASP A 44 -7.86 3.33 -9.67
N GLY A 45 -7.79 3.78 -8.41
CA GLY A 45 -7.78 2.95 -7.22
C GLY A 45 -8.79 3.45 -6.19
N LEU A 46 -9.34 2.57 -5.35
CA LEU A 46 -10.23 2.94 -4.25
C LEU A 46 -10.07 1.96 -3.10
N LEU A 47 -10.11 2.45 -1.87
CA LEU A 47 -10.13 1.62 -0.66
C LEU A 47 -11.50 1.75 0.00
N GLU A 48 -12.10 0.61 0.34
CA GLU A 48 -13.39 0.58 1.04
C GLU A 48 -13.32 -0.35 2.25
N LEU A 49 -13.96 0.05 3.35
CA LEU A 49 -14.15 -0.78 4.54
C LEU A 49 -15.54 -1.39 4.51
N ASN A 50 -15.61 -2.72 4.42
CA ASN A 50 -16.85 -3.48 4.49
C ASN A 50 -17.03 -4.10 5.88
N PHE A 51 -18.28 -4.10 6.33
CA PHE A 51 -18.70 -4.73 7.57
C PHE A 51 -19.67 -5.86 7.25
N GLY A 52 -19.31 -7.10 7.54
CA GLY A 52 -20.24 -8.22 7.54
C GLY A 52 -20.75 -8.69 6.17
N GLN A 53 -20.00 -8.49 5.09
CA GLN A 53 -20.25 -9.17 3.81
C GLN A 53 -19.27 -10.32 3.65
N GLU A 54 -19.77 -11.49 3.22
CA GLU A 54 -18.95 -12.62 2.83
C GLU A 54 -18.07 -12.26 1.64
N ASP A 55 -16.87 -12.83 1.59
CA ASP A 55 -16.06 -12.80 0.36
C ASP A 55 -16.79 -13.63 -0.70
N GLU A 56 -17.36 -12.98 -1.72
CA GLU A 56 -17.99 -13.64 -2.88
C GLU A 56 -17.03 -14.61 -3.63
N ASP A 57 -15.73 -14.53 -3.37
CA ASP A 57 -14.69 -15.38 -3.97
C ASP A 57 -14.35 -16.66 -3.16
N LYS A 58 -15.07 -16.95 -2.06
CA LYS A 58 -14.89 -18.21 -1.31
C LYS A 58 -15.76 -19.32 -1.89
N ASN A 59 -15.15 -20.47 -2.22
CA ASN A 59 -15.89 -21.69 -2.53
C ASN A 59 -16.65 -22.17 -1.29
N ASP A 60 -17.96 -22.39 -1.44
CA ASP A 60 -18.99 -22.70 -0.43
C ASP A 60 -18.82 -24.00 0.41
N ASN A 61 -17.61 -24.53 0.61
CA ASN A 61 -17.41 -25.81 1.31
C ASN A 61 -16.96 -25.68 2.77
N ASP A 62 -16.74 -24.48 3.30
CA ASP A 62 -16.44 -24.26 4.72
C ASP A 62 -17.68 -23.65 5.42
N GLU A 63 -18.66 -24.49 5.73
CA GLU A 63 -19.93 -24.13 6.42
C GLU A 63 -19.77 -23.64 7.88
N ASN A 64 -18.65 -23.03 8.27
CA ASN A 64 -18.42 -22.62 9.67
C ASN A 64 -17.66 -21.29 9.87
N ASP A 65 -18.02 -20.21 9.17
CA ASP A 65 -17.49 -18.87 9.55
C ASP A 65 -18.48 -17.70 9.48
N PHE A 66 -19.80 -17.97 9.41
CA PHE A 66 -20.84 -16.95 9.28
C PHE A 66 -21.15 -16.15 10.58
N ASN A 67 -20.19 -15.97 11.49
CA ASN A 67 -20.50 -15.36 12.79
C ASN A 67 -19.37 -14.58 13.48
N SER A 68 -18.64 -13.75 12.74
CA SER A 68 -17.64 -12.90 13.38
C SER A 68 -17.70 -11.47 12.83
N GLY A 69 -17.75 -10.49 13.73
CA GLY A 69 -17.68 -9.06 13.41
C GLY A 69 -16.34 -8.67 12.80
N LYS A 70 -16.04 -9.20 11.62
CA LYS A 70 -14.82 -9.01 10.86
C LYS A 70 -14.94 -7.72 10.06
N PHE A 71 -13.96 -6.85 10.26
CA PHE A 71 -13.72 -5.69 9.41
C PHE A 71 -12.91 -6.17 8.22
N LEU A 72 -13.41 -5.92 7.01
CA LEU A 72 -12.71 -6.24 5.77
C LEU A 72 -12.37 -4.94 5.05
N MET A 73 -11.16 -4.84 4.54
CA MET A 73 -10.75 -3.73 3.68
C MET A 73 -10.57 -4.27 2.27
N ASN A 74 -11.31 -3.70 1.34
CA ASN A 74 -11.22 -4.04 -0.07
C ASN A 74 -10.40 -2.99 -0.82
N ILE A 75 -9.49 -3.47 -1.64
CA ILE A 75 -8.73 -2.65 -2.58
C ILE A 75 -9.39 -2.85 -3.95
N PHE A 76 -9.89 -1.77 -4.53
CA PHE A 76 -10.45 -1.77 -5.86
C PHE A 76 -9.51 -1.05 -6.83
N VAL A 77 -9.43 -1.58 -8.05
CA VAL A 77 -8.56 -1.06 -9.11
C VAL A 77 -9.25 -1.09 -10.47
N LYS A 78 -8.87 -0.15 -11.33
CA LYS A 78 -9.30 -0.04 -12.73
C LYS A 78 -8.11 0.41 -13.59
N PHE A 79 -7.43 -0.54 -14.23
CA PHE A 79 -6.25 -0.28 -15.07
C PHE A 79 -6.57 0.21 -16.48
N ARG A 80 -7.77 -0.09 -17.00
CA ARG A 80 -8.17 0.24 -18.37
C ARG A 80 -9.40 1.12 -18.33
N ALA A 81 -9.46 2.11 -19.22
CA ALA A 81 -10.58 3.07 -19.27
C ALA A 81 -11.95 2.39 -19.45
N ASN A 82 -12.00 1.29 -20.22
CA ASN A 82 -13.23 0.56 -20.52
C ASN A 82 -13.63 -0.47 -19.45
N ASP A 83 -12.79 -0.70 -18.44
CA ASP A 83 -13.12 -1.62 -17.35
C ASP A 83 -13.93 -0.94 -16.25
N ALA A 84 -14.69 -1.74 -15.51
CA ALA A 84 -15.29 -1.30 -14.26
C ALA A 84 -14.24 -1.35 -13.13
N LEU A 85 -14.43 -0.50 -12.12
CA LEU A 85 -13.69 -0.60 -10.86
C LEU A 85 -14.02 -1.93 -10.18
N ARG A 86 -13.00 -2.74 -9.86
CA ARG A 86 -13.18 -4.10 -9.35
C ARG A 86 -12.19 -4.42 -8.23
N LYS A 87 -12.58 -5.32 -7.33
CA LYS A 87 -11.72 -5.82 -6.26
C LYS A 87 -10.44 -6.43 -6.85
N LEU A 88 -9.31 -6.12 -6.24
CA LEU A 88 -8.02 -6.73 -6.54
C LEU A 88 -8.11 -8.22 -6.21
N SER A 89 -7.86 -9.09 -7.19
CA SER A 89 -7.97 -10.54 -7.00
C SER A 89 -6.75 -11.29 -7.55
N ALA A 90 -6.52 -12.49 -7.04
CA ALA A 90 -5.37 -13.29 -7.44
C ALA A 90 -5.43 -13.77 -8.89
N SER A 91 -6.61 -13.88 -9.49
CA SER A 91 -6.79 -14.51 -10.82
C SER A 91 -6.79 -13.53 -11.99
N ARG A 92 -7.05 -12.23 -11.77
CA ARG A 92 -7.42 -11.32 -12.85
C ARG A 92 -6.35 -10.29 -13.23
N GLN A 93 -5.62 -9.77 -12.25
CA GLN A 93 -4.55 -8.80 -12.50
C GLN A 93 -3.22 -9.51 -12.79
N SER A 94 -2.39 -8.88 -13.62
CA SER A 94 -1.02 -9.34 -13.85
C SER A 94 -0.18 -9.28 -12.57
N GLY A 95 0.94 -10.01 -12.52
CA GLY A 95 1.87 -9.94 -11.39
C GLY A 95 2.35 -8.50 -11.13
N GLY A 96 2.71 -7.78 -12.20
CA GLY A 96 3.16 -6.39 -12.13
C GLY A 96 2.09 -5.42 -11.62
N GLU A 97 0.84 -5.56 -12.07
CA GLU A 97 -0.28 -4.75 -11.59
C GLU A 97 -0.53 -4.97 -10.08
N LYS A 98 -0.42 -6.22 -9.61
CA LYS A 98 -0.57 -6.54 -8.18
C LYS A 98 0.55 -5.95 -7.35
N SER A 99 1.81 -6.13 -7.77
CA SER A 99 2.96 -5.56 -7.09
C SER A 99 2.87 -4.04 -7.03
N LEU A 100 2.56 -3.39 -8.16
CA LEU A 100 2.37 -1.95 -8.23
C LEU A 100 1.26 -1.48 -7.29
N THR A 101 0.08 -2.10 -7.36
CA THR A 101 -1.06 -1.75 -6.48
C THR A 101 -0.69 -1.86 -5.00
N THR A 102 0.03 -2.93 -4.65
CA THR A 102 0.45 -3.21 -3.27
C THR A 102 1.42 -2.14 -2.78
N VAL A 103 2.43 -1.80 -3.60
CA VAL A 103 3.39 -0.73 -3.31
C VAL A 103 2.69 0.61 -3.12
N LEU A 104 1.80 1.01 -4.03
CA LEU A 104 1.08 2.28 -3.92
C LEU A 104 0.15 2.33 -2.69
N PHE A 105 -0.46 1.20 -2.34
CA PHE A 105 -1.25 1.09 -1.11
C PHE A 105 -0.38 1.28 0.14
N LEU A 106 0.78 0.64 0.21
CA LEU A 106 1.72 0.82 1.32
C LEU A 106 2.17 2.29 1.41
N LEU A 107 2.55 2.91 0.30
CA LEU A 107 2.91 4.33 0.27
C LEU A 107 1.77 5.25 0.74
N ALA A 108 0.52 4.93 0.40
CA ALA A 108 -0.65 5.68 0.84
C ALA A 108 -0.95 5.57 2.34
N LEU A 109 -0.56 4.46 2.97
CA LEU A 109 -0.67 4.29 4.43
C LEU A 109 0.32 5.19 5.19
N HIS A 110 1.50 5.41 4.63
CA HIS A 110 2.55 6.16 5.31
C HIS A 110 2.18 7.65 5.44
N ASP A 111 2.23 8.14 6.68
CA ASP A 111 2.14 9.56 6.99
C ASP A 111 3.53 10.24 6.84
N ASN A 112 3.50 11.57 6.69
CA ASN A 112 4.68 12.42 6.62
C ASN A 112 5.42 12.50 7.97
N ASN A 113 4.78 12.11 9.08
CA ASN A 113 5.37 12.15 10.42
C ASN A 113 6.32 11.00 10.78
N THR A 114 6.61 10.07 9.86
CA THR A 114 7.58 8.99 10.14
C THR A 114 9.02 9.48 9.92
N PRO A 115 9.90 9.41 10.94
CA PRO A 115 11.24 10.02 10.89
C PRO A 115 12.13 9.45 9.76
N PHE A 116 12.02 8.15 9.50
CA PHE A 116 12.63 7.52 8.34
C PHE A 116 11.79 6.33 7.87
N LYS A 117 11.97 5.93 6.61
CA LYS A 117 11.29 4.80 5.98
C LYS A 117 12.34 3.83 5.44
N LEU A 118 12.24 2.55 5.80
CA LEU A 118 13.08 1.49 5.26
C LEU A 118 12.26 0.70 4.24
N VAL A 119 12.82 0.55 3.06
CA VAL A 119 12.15 -0.04 1.91
C VAL A 119 13.10 -1.07 1.31
N ASP A 120 12.66 -2.33 1.27
CA ASP A 120 13.46 -3.44 0.73
C ASP A 120 12.75 -4.05 -0.47
N GLU A 121 13.49 -4.23 -1.56
CA GLU A 121 13.05 -4.86 -2.81
C GLU A 121 11.72 -4.35 -3.41
N ILE A 122 11.33 -3.10 -3.10
CA ILE A 122 10.03 -2.53 -3.48
C ILE A 122 9.79 -2.47 -4.99
N ASN A 123 10.88 -2.45 -5.77
CA ASN A 123 10.84 -2.39 -7.22
C ASN A 123 10.87 -3.79 -7.88
N GLN A 124 10.79 -4.88 -7.13
CA GLN A 124 10.74 -6.22 -7.73
C GLN A 124 9.33 -6.63 -8.15
N GLY A 125 9.25 -7.45 -9.20
CA GLY A 125 7.99 -8.01 -9.70
C GLY A 125 7.17 -7.06 -10.57
N MET A 126 7.76 -5.96 -11.07
CA MET A 126 7.16 -5.06 -12.05
C MET A 126 8.11 -4.80 -13.24
N ASP A 127 7.62 -4.23 -14.34
CA ASP A 127 8.46 -3.86 -15.49
C ASP A 127 9.31 -2.60 -15.21
N SER A 128 10.36 -2.40 -16.02
CA SER A 128 11.32 -1.30 -15.84
C SER A 128 10.71 0.10 -15.87
N ASN A 129 9.58 0.31 -16.54
CA ASN A 129 8.90 1.60 -16.58
C ASN A 129 8.17 1.85 -15.25
N ASN A 130 7.45 0.85 -14.73
CA ASN A 130 6.81 0.93 -13.43
C ASN A 130 7.83 1.05 -12.29
N GLU A 131 8.97 0.36 -12.36
CA GLU A 131 10.07 0.49 -11.38
C GLU A 131 10.54 1.95 -11.27
N LYS A 132 10.80 2.60 -12.41
CA LYS A 132 11.24 4.00 -12.46
C LYS A 132 10.18 4.94 -11.87
N ARG A 133 8.91 4.74 -12.21
CA ARG A 133 7.81 5.57 -11.71
C ARG A 133 7.63 5.44 -10.19
N VAL A 134 7.78 4.22 -9.63
CA VAL A 134 7.79 4.03 -8.18
C VAL A 134 8.93 4.80 -7.53
N PHE A 135 10.13 4.74 -8.12
CA PHE A 135 11.28 5.52 -7.63
C PHE A 135 11.08 7.03 -7.72
N GLU A 136 10.38 7.56 -8.74
CA GLU A 136 10.01 8.99 -8.80
C GLU A 136 9.07 9.39 -7.65
N VAL A 137 8.12 8.52 -7.28
CA VAL A 137 7.27 8.76 -6.11
C VAL A 137 8.10 8.77 -4.83
N LEU A 138 9.01 7.80 -4.65
CA LEU A 138 9.90 7.75 -3.49
C LEU A 138 10.82 8.98 -3.42
N LYS A 139 11.35 9.44 -4.55
CA LYS A 139 12.13 10.67 -4.66
C LYS A 139 11.32 11.88 -4.21
N THR A 140 10.09 12.02 -4.69
CA THR A 140 9.19 13.12 -4.26
C THR A 140 8.92 13.05 -2.76
N MET A 141 8.60 11.86 -2.23
CA MET A 141 8.37 11.69 -0.79
C MET A 141 9.62 11.94 0.06
N SER A 142 10.82 11.77 -0.52
CA SER A 142 12.08 12.01 0.18
C SER A 142 12.37 13.47 0.49
N GLU A 143 11.64 14.40 -0.14
CA GLU A 143 11.73 15.83 0.16
C GLU A 143 11.27 16.16 1.59
N THR A 144 10.37 15.33 2.15
CA THR A 144 9.80 15.53 3.49
C THR A 144 10.10 14.40 4.46
N SER A 145 10.85 13.36 4.07
CA SER A 145 11.14 12.19 4.90
C SER A 145 12.43 11.51 4.47
N GLN A 146 13.18 10.93 5.42
CA GLN A 146 14.36 10.14 5.06
C GLN A 146 13.97 8.73 4.56
N PHE A 147 14.59 8.26 3.49
CA PHE A 147 14.39 6.91 2.95
C PHE A 147 15.71 6.13 2.94
N PHE A 148 15.63 4.87 3.39
CA PHE A 148 16.64 3.85 3.19
C PHE A 148 16.06 2.84 2.21
N ILE A 149 16.65 2.73 1.03
CA ILE A 149 16.20 1.81 -0.02
C ILE A 149 17.26 0.72 -0.19
N ILE A 150 16.85 -0.52 0.02
CA ILE A 150 17.65 -1.70 -0.27
C ILE A 150 17.07 -2.32 -1.54
N THR A 151 17.91 -2.51 -2.54
CA THR A 151 17.52 -3.06 -3.83
C THR A 151 18.70 -3.79 -4.45
N PRO A 152 18.50 -4.93 -5.13
CA PRO A 152 19.60 -5.66 -5.74
C PRO A 152 20.15 -4.99 -7.00
N LYS A 153 19.46 -3.97 -7.53
CA LYS A 153 19.87 -3.27 -8.75
C LYS A 153 19.64 -1.77 -8.65
N LEU A 154 20.59 -1.01 -9.19
CA LEU A 154 20.41 0.42 -9.46
C LEU A 154 19.58 0.59 -10.73
N LEU A 155 18.77 1.64 -10.77
CA LEU A 155 18.00 1.99 -11.94
C LEU A 155 18.90 2.71 -12.96
N HIS A 156 19.03 2.13 -14.14
CA HIS A 156 19.69 2.78 -15.28
C HIS A 156 18.85 3.96 -15.78
N ASP A 157 19.51 5.05 -16.16
CA ASP A 157 18.87 6.28 -16.64
C ASP A 157 17.79 6.81 -15.68
N PHE A 158 18.13 6.87 -14.39
CA PHE A 158 17.32 7.47 -13.35
C PHE A 158 18.06 8.63 -12.69
N SER A 159 17.37 9.76 -12.50
CA SER A 159 17.93 10.93 -11.82
C SER A 159 17.69 10.81 -10.32
N TYR A 160 18.70 10.30 -9.62
CA TYR A 160 18.69 10.20 -8.16
C TYR A 160 18.64 11.60 -7.49
N PRO A 161 18.03 11.73 -6.30
CA PRO A 161 18.02 12.98 -5.54
C PRO A 161 19.44 13.49 -5.23
N GLU A 162 19.65 14.81 -5.17
CA GLU A 162 20.95 15.42 -4.87
C GLU A 162 21.46 15.15 -3.44
N ASN A 163 20.55 14.80 -2.53
CA ASN A 163 20.84 14.40 -1.16
C ASN A 163 20.81 12.87 -0.98
N CYS A 164 21.10 12.12 -2.06
CA CYS A 164 21.11 10.65 -2.04
C CYS A 164 22.54 10.11 -1.91
N LEU A 165 22.75 9.23 -0.93
CA LEU A 165 23.95 8.39 -0.83
C LEU A 165 23.64 7.02 -1.44
N VAL A 166 24.45 6.61 -2.41
CA VAL A 166 24.37 5.26 -2.99
C VAL A 166 25.53 4.42 -2.47
N THR A 167 25.20 3.34 -1.77
CA THR A 167 26.16 2.35 -1.27
C THR A 167 25.99 1.04 -2.03
N ILE A 168 27.06 0.55 -2.66
CA ILE A 168 27.11 -0.72 -3.37
C ILE A 168 27.94 -1.70 -2.54
N LEU A 169 27.31 -2.83 -2.18
CA LEU A 169 27.93 -3.90 -1.41
C LEU A 169 28.30 -5.06 -2.34
N TYR A 170 29.58 -5.45 -2.36
CA TYR A 170 30.05 -6.63 -3.08
C TYR A 170 30.18 -7.80 -2.11
N GLY A 171 29.42 -8.87 -2.35
CA GLY A 171 29.53 -10.13 -1.60
C GLY A 171 30.78 -10.94 -2.04
N GLY A 172 31.55 -11.43 -1.06
CA GLY A 172 32.73 -12.28 -1.26
C GLY A 172 33.66 -12.31 -0.05
N GLU A 173 34.68 -13.17 -0.06
CA GLU A 173 35.66 -13.32 1.05
C GLU A 173 36.33 -11.99 1.45
N ASN A 174 36.45 -11.06 0.50
CA ASN A 174 36.93 -9.70 0.73
C ASN A 174 35.79 -8.72 0.45
N MET A 175 34.86 -8.59 1.41
CA MET A 175 33.73 -7.66 1.31
C MET A 175 34.26 -6.23 1.03
N LYS A 176 33.80 -5.64 -0.08
CA LYS A 176 34.14 -4.26 -0.44
C LYS A 176 32.87 -3.42 -0.46
N VAL A 177 32.99 -2.22 0.09
CA VAL A 177 31.93 -1.20 0.07
C VAL A 177 32.37 -0.11 -0.90
N LEU A 178 31.54 0.20 -1.89
CA LEU A 178 31.70 1.40 -2.71
C LEU A 178 30.60 2.40 -2.33
N GLU A 179 30.99 3.58 -1.88
CA GLU A 179 30.07 4.67 -1.58
C GLU A 179 30.23 5.77 -2.63
N LYS A 180 29.11 6.22 -3.19
CA LYS A 180 29.06 7.36 -4.09
C LYS A 180 27.96 8.32 -3.61
N TYR A 181 28.38 9.50 -3.18
CA TYR A 181 27.46 10.59 -2.93
C TYR A 181 26.98 11.16 -4.27
N VAL A 182 25.68 11.24 -4.47
CA VAL A 182 25.10 11.88 -5.65
C VAL A 182 25.10 13.39 -5.41
N SER A 183 26.27 14.02 -5.44
CA SER A 183 26.39 15.48 -5.35
C SER A 183 25.96 16.12 -6.67
N SER A 184 25.27 17.27 -6.62
CA SER A 184 25.19 18.14 -7.80
C SER A 184 26.61 18.56 -8.20
N LYS A 185 26.82 18.75 -9.50
CA LYS A 185 27.88 19.64 -9.97
C LYS A 185 27.57 21.06 -9.52
#